data_AF-A0A2C9VWB2-F1
#
_entry.id   AF-A0A2C9VWB2-F1
#
_cell.length_a   1.000
_cell.length_b   1.000
_cell.length_c   1.000
_cell.angle_alpha   90.00
_cell.angle_beta   90.00
_cell.angle_gamma   90.00
#
_symmetry.space_group_name_H-M   'P 1'
#
loop_
_entity.id
_entity.type
_entity.pdbx_description
1 polymer ?
#
loop_
_entity_poly.entity_id
_entity_poly.type
_entity_poly.pdbx_seq_one_letter_code
_entity_poly.pdbx_strand_id
1 'polypeptide(L)'
;MLLILLMMFMAYIFAGFFERFRGILHEGEIDKRVQFLIEGLFAIRKAKFQGYPAVRQELDLVEQEDQLTHEISLQEDIDPKITLDIFKPDPNFLENEKRYEELRKNILGEESADEEGSDAASGDEDDDEEEDDDDDETETNLVNLRRTI
;
A
#
# COMPACT_ATOMS: atom_id res chain seq x y z
N MET A 1 -19.24 -14.25 15.83
CA MET A 1 -20.30 -13.30 16.28
C MET A 1 -19.95 -11.86 15.94
N LEU A 2 -18.71 -11.40 16.19
CA LEU A 2 -18.23 -10.05 15.85
C LEU A 2 -18.25 -9.75 14.33
N LEU A 3 -17.74 -10.67 13.50
CA LEU A 3 -17.73 -10.51 12.03
C LEU A 3 -19.14 -10.40 11.42
N ILE A 4 -20.10 -11.20 11.91
CA ILE A 4 -21.49 -11.16 11.45
C ILE A 4 -22.14 -9.83 11.83
N LEU A 5 -21.87 -9.32 13.04
CA LEU A 5 -22.36 -8.02 13.49
C LEU A 5 -21.78 -6.88 12.65
N LEU A 6 -20.47 -6.94 12.33
CA LEU A 6 -19.80 -5.98 11.44
C LEU A 6 -20.43 -5.99 10.04
N MET A 7 -20.64 -7.17 9.44
CA MET A 7 -21.27 -7.29 8.12
C MET A 7 -22.71 -6.76 8.11
N MET A 8 -23.50 -7.01 9.14
CA MET A 8 -24.87 -6.48 9.27
C MET A 8 -24.89 -4.96 9.45
N PHE A 9 -23.97 -4.42 10.27
CA PHE A 9 -23.84 -2.99 10.48
C PHE A 9 -23.39 -2.26 9.20
N MET A 10 -22.45 -2.86 8.46
CA MET A 10 -21.98 -2.34 7.18
C MET A 10 -23.08 -2.36 6.12
N ALA A 11 -23.93 -3.39 6.09
CA ALA A 11 -25.09 -3.43 5.20
C ALA A 11 -26.13 -2.34 5.51
N TYR A 12 -26.38 -2.05 6.79
CA TYR A 12 -27.27 -0.97 7.22
C TYR A 12 -26.72 0.41 6.85
N ILE A 13 -25.44 0.66 7.16
CA ILE A 13 -24.76 1.91 6.78
C ILE A 13 -24.75 2.10 5.26
N PHE A 14 -24.45 1.03 4.52
CA PHE A 14 -24.43 1.04 3.07
C PHE A 14 -25.80 1.41 2.48
N ALA A 15 -26.89 0.86 3.04
CA ALA A 15 -28.25 1.28 2.66
C ALA A 15 -28.48 2.78 2.93
N GLY A 16 -28.08 3.27 4.10
CA GLY A 16 -28.19 4.67 4.48
C GLY A 16 -27.46 5.63 3.53
N PHE A 17 -26.27 5.28 3.04
CA PHE A 17 -25.56 6.07 2.03
C PHE A 17 -26.36 6.25 0.74
N PHE A 18 -26.96 5.16 0.23
CA PHE A 18 -27.77 5.24 -0.98
C PHE A 18 -29.09 5.97 -0.78
N GLU A 19 -29.68 5.91 0.42
CA GLU A 19 -30.85 6.73 0.76
C GLU A 19 -30.50 8.23 0.74
N ARG A 20 -29.33 8.62 1.26
CA ARG A 20 -28.84 10.01 1.17
C ARG A 20 -28.65 10.45 -0.28
N PHE A 21 -28.01 9.65 -1.12
CA PHE A 21 -27.87 9.95 -2.55
C PHE A 21 -29.22 10.06 -3.27
N ARG A 22 -30.20 9.24 -2.89
CA ARG A 22 -31.56 9.33 -3.42
C ARG A 22 -32.23 10.65 -3.04
N GLY A 23 -32.06 11.09 -1.79
CA GLY A 23 -32.52 12.40 -1.33
C GLY A 23 -31.91 13.53 -2.15
N ILE A 24 -30.59 13.53 -2.36
CA ILE A 24 -29.89 14.54 -3.17
C ILE A 24 -30.45 14.59 -4.60
N LEU A 25 -30.74 13.43 -5.20
CA LEU A 25 -31.27 13.33 -6.56
C LEU A 25 -32.69 13.90 -6.70
N HIS A 26 -33.52 13.79 -5.66
CA HIS A 26 -34.94 14.14 -5.72
C HIS A 26 -35.28 15.50 -5.08
N GLU A 27 -34.53 15.92 -4.06
CA GLU A 27 -34.84 17.08 -3.21
C GLU A 27 -33.93 18.29 -3.49
N GLY A 28 -32.85 18.11 -4.25
CA GLY A 28 -31.86 19.16 -4.52
C GLY A 28 -31.95 19.74 -5.94
N GLU A 29 -31.69 21.05 -6.07
CA GLU A 29 -31.21 21.62 -7.34
C GLU A 29 -29.74 21.23 -7.51
N ILE A 30 -29.49 20.17 -8.30
CA ILE A 30 -28.14 19.68 -8.56
C ILE A 30 -27.75 19.87 -10.03
N ASP A 31 -26.46 20.09 -10.27
CA ASP A 31 -25.93 20.16 -11.62
C ASP A 31 -26.09 18.82 -12.36
N LYS A 32 -26.29 18.89 -13.69
CA LYS A 32 -26.48 17.71 -14.53
C LYS A 32 -25.34 16.72 -14.42
N ARG A 33 -24.09 17.19 -14.26
CA ARG A 33 -22.94 16.30 -14.08
C ARG A 33 -23.08 15.47 -12.80
N VAL A 34 -23.49 16.09 -11.69
CA VAL A 34 -23.67 15.40 -10.41
C VAL A 34 -24.81 14.38 -10.50
N GLN A 35 -25.90 14.75 -11.17
CA GLN A 35 -27.00 13.84 -11.46
C GLN A 35 -26.53 12.58 -12.20
N PHE A 36 -25.82 12.74 -13.32
CA PHE A 36 -25.30 11.60 -14.10
C PHE A 36 -24.35 10.71 -13.30
N LEU A 37 -23.51 11.28 -12.43
CA LEU A 37 -22.60 10.52 -11.57
C LEU A 37 -23.38 9.67 -10.56
N ILE A 38 -24.39 10.24 -9.90
CA ILE A 38 -25.22 9.52 -8.93
C ILE A 38 -26.01 8.42 -9.64
N GLU A 39 -26.67 8.72 -10.76
CA GLU A 39 -27.40 7.72 -11.56
C GLU A 39 -26.49 6.57 -12.03
N GLY A 40 -25.26 6.89 -12.46
CA GLY A 40 -24.23 5.91 -12.80
C GLY A 40 -23.88 4.99 -11.62
N LEU A 41 -23.74 5.53 -10.41
CA LEU A 41 -23.51 4.74 -9.20
C LEU A 41 -24.69 3.80 -8.90
N PHE A 42 -25.94 4.23 -9.09
CA PHE A 42 -27.12 3.36 -8.94
C PHE A 42 -27.15 2.23 -9.98
N ALA A 43 -26.72 2.52 -11.22
CA ALA A 43 -26.59 1.50 -12.26
C ALA A 43 -25.54 0.43 -11.88
N ILE A 44 -24.38 0.83 -11.37
CA ILE A 44 -23.34 -0.08 -10.87
C ILE A 44 -23.89 -0.95 -9.73
N ARG A 45 -24.60 -0.36 -8.76
CA ARG A 45 -25.24 -1.12 -7.67
C ARG A 45 -26.25 -2.14 -8.21
N LYS A 46 -27.09 -1.75 -9.18
CA LYS A 46 -28.07 -2.65 -9.82
C LYS A 46 -27.40 -3.80 -10.56
N ALA A 47 -26.25 -3.55 -11.17
CA ALA A 47 -25.39 -4.56 -11.76
C ALA A 47 -24.56 -5.36 -10.74
N LYS A 48 -24.83 -5.20 -9.43
CA LYS A 48 -24.12 -5.86 -8.33
C LYS A 48 -22.60 -5.69 -8.41
N PHE A 49 -22.14 -4.49 -8.79
CA PHE A 49 -20.71 -4.16 -8.90
C PHE A 49 -19.94 -5.04 -9.90
N GLN A 50 -20.62 -5.57 -10.92
CA GLN A 50 -19.94 -6.29 -12.00
C GLN A 50 -18.85 -5.41 -12.64
N GLY A 51 -17.64 -5.95 -12.77
CA GLY A 51 -16.46 -5.22 -13.25
C GLY A 51 -15.69 -4.46 -12.15
N TYR A 52 -16.17 -4.48 -10.90
CA TYR A 52 -15.53 -3.85 -9.74
C TYR A 52 -15.33 -4.91 -8.64
N PRO A 53 -14.43 -5.91 -8.85
CA PRO A 53 -14.13 -6.88 -7.81
C PRO A 53 -13.53 -6.19 -6.58
N ALA A 54 -13.87 -6.67 -5.39
CA ALA A 54 -13.38 -6.10 -4.13
C ALA A 54 -11.86 -6.27 -3.97
N VAL A 55 -11.33 -7.41 -4.42
CA VAL A 55 -9.90 -7.71 -4.50
C VAL A 55 -9.66 -8.28 -5.90
N ARG A 56 -8.63 -7.81 -6.59
CA ARG A 56 -8.23 -8.38 -7.89
C ARG A 56 -7.49 -9.68 -7.64
N GLN A 57 -7.65 -10.67 -8.53
CA GLN A 57 -7.13 -12.01 -8.30
C GLN A 57 -5.60 -12.02 -8.17
N GLU A 58 -4.91 -11.17 -8.94
CA GLU A 58 -3.46 -11.00 -8.88
C GLU A 58 -2.95 -10.35 -7.59
N LEU A 59 -3.85 -9.77 -6.77
CA LEU A 59 -3.52 -9.11 -5.51
C LEU A 59 -3.97 -9.92 -4.28
N ASP A 60 -4.59 -11.09 -4.49
CA ASP A 60 -5.06 -11.97 -3.42
C ASP A 60 -3.93 -12.90 -2.96
N LEU A 61 -2.94 -12.32 -2.26
CA LEU A 61 -1.67 -12.97 -1.91
C LEU A 61 -1.58 -13.42 -0.45
N VAL A 62 -2.48 -12.98 0.41
CA VAL A 62 -2.38 -13.16 1.87
C VAL A 62 -3.61 -13.90 2.39
N GLU A 63 -3.39 -14.99 3.10
CA GLU A 63 -4.45 -15.78 3.70
C GLU A 63 -5.25 -14.97 4.73
N GLN A 64 -6.55 -15.24 4.83
CA GLN A 64 -7.45 -14.44 5.67
C GLN A 64 -7.06 -14.44 7.16
N GLU A 65 -6.45 -15.53 7.63
CA GLU A 65 -6.00 -15.66 9.03
C GLU A 65 -4.74 -14.85 9.35
N ASP A 66 -3.94 -14.51 8.33
CA ASP A 66 -2.73 -13.69 8.47
C ASP A 66 -2.99 -12.20 8.25
N GLN A 67 -4.20 -11.82 7.85
CA GLN A 67 -4.57 -10.43 7.63
C GLN A 67 -4.81 -9.67 8.94
N LEU A 68 -4.06 -8.59 9.14
CA LEU A 68 -4.24 -7.67 10.27
C LEU A 68 -5.00 -6.41 9.82
N THR A 69 -6.29 -6.34 10.17
CA THR A 69 -7.13 -5.17 9.88
C THR A 69 -6.95 -4.09 10.93
N HIS A 70 -6.50 -2.90 10.51
CA HIS A 70 -6.37 -1.73 11.37
C HIS A 70 -7.66 -0.90 11.33
N GLU A 71 -8.25 -0.61 12.49
CA GLU A 71 -9.40 0.28 12.61
C GLU A 71 -8.93 1.72 12.88
N ILE A 72 -9.07 2.60 11.89
CA ILE A 72 -8.61 3.99 11.96
C ILE A 72 -9.79 4.91 11.71
N SER A 73 -9.91 5.97 12.52
CA SER A 73 -10.98 6.95 12.37
C SER A 73 -10.57 8.13 11.48
N LEU A 74 -11.51 8.73 10.76
CA LEU A 74 -11.26 9.92 9.93
C LEU A 74 -10.97 11.18 10.76
N GLN A 75 -11.36 11.21 12.04
CA GLN A 75 -11.11 12.32 12.94
C GLN A 75 -9.88 12.11 13.83
N GLU A 76 -9.19 10.98 13.66
CA GLU A 76 -8.01 10.67 14.45
C GLU A 76 -6.80 11.46 13.94
N ASP A 77 -6.06 12.06 14.87
CA ASP A 77 -4.77 12.70 14.58
C ASP A 77 -3.70 11.60 14.52
N ILE A 78 -3.28 11.25 13.30
CA ILE A 78 -2.28 10.22 13.05
C ILE A 78 -0.90 10.87 12.94
N ASP A 79 0.08 10.36 13.68
CA ASP A 79 1.48 10.77 13.50
C ASP A 79 2.03 10.17 12.19
N PRO A 80 2.40 11.01 11.20
CA PRO A 80 2.91 10.52 9.92
C PRO A 80 4.33 9.95 10.03
N LYS A 81 5.03 10.12 11.17
CA LYS A 81 6.39 9.59 11.41
C LYS A 81 7.42 9.94 10.31
N ILE A 82 7.28 11.10 9.66
CA ILE A 82 8.14 11.60 8.55
C ILE A 82 9.64 11.53 8.87
N THR A 83 9.97 11.59 10.16
CA THR A 83 11.34 11.48 10.64
C THR A 83 12.02 10.16 10.24
N LEU A 84 11.26 9.09 10.00
CA LEU A 84 11.76 7.79 9.57
C LEU A 84 12.26 7.78 8.12
N ASP A 85 11.82 8.74 7.28
CA ASP A 85 12.24 8.86 5.88
C ASP A 85 13.61 9.57 5.75
N ILE A 86 14.18 10.05 6.85
CA ILE A 86 15.44 10.79 6.89
C ILE A 86 16.52 9.89 7.49
N PHE A 87 17.59 9.65 6.73
CA PHE A 87 18.75 8.91 7.22
C PHE A 87 19.34 9.56 8.47
N LYS A 88 19.55 8.74 9.50
CA LYS A 88 20.17 9.13 10.76
C LYS A 88 21.08 8.03 11.25
N PRO A 89 22.20 8.37 11.90
CA PRO A 89 23.05 7.37 12.53
C PRO A 89 22.28 6.69 13.66
N ASP A 90 22.23 5.37 13.63
CA ASP A 90 21.64 4.53 14.67
C ASP A 90 22.73 4.03 15.62
N PRO A 91 22.74 4.45 16.90
CA PRO A 91 23.69 3.94 17.89
C PRO A 91 23.63 2.41 18.08
N ASN A 92 22.48 1.80 17.76
CA ASN A 92 22.22 0.38 17.94
C ASN A 92 22.20 -0.39 16.61
N PHE A 93 22.79 0.20 15.55
CA PHE A 93 22.76 -0.34 14.19
C PHE A 93 23.04 -1.86 14.13
N LEU A 94 24.17 -2.30 14.72
CA LEU A 94 24.57 -3.72 14.70
C LEU A 94 23.53 -4.66 15.35
N GLU A 95 22.85 -4.21 16.40
CA GLU A 95 21.81 -5.02 17.06
C GLU A 95 20.52 -5.05 16.23
N ASN A 96 20.14 -3.91 15.64
CA ASN A 96 18.94 -3.78 14.82
C ASN A 96 19.06 -4.56 13.50
N GLU A 97 20.22 -4.54 12.85
CA GLU A 97 20.51 -5.34 11.65
C GLU A 97 20.37 -6.84 11.96
N LYS A 98 20.97 -7.30 13.07
CA LYS A 98 20.86 -8.70 13.47
C LYS A 98 19.40 -9.10 13.73
N ARG A 99 18.62 -8.25 14.41
CA ARG A 99 17.18 -8.51 14.64
C ARG A 99 16.38 -8.52 13.34
N TYR A 100 16.72 -7.65 12.40
CA TYR A 100 16.09 -7.62 11.08
C TYR A 100 16.40 -8.89 10.28
N GLU A 101 17.65 -9.35 10.27
CA GLU A 101 18.05 -10.60 9.61
C GLU A 101 17.30 -11.82 10.19
N GLU A 102 17.18 -11.90 11.52
CA GLU A 102 16.42 -12.95 12.19
C GLU A 102 14.93 -12.90 11.77
N LEU A 103 14.34 -11.70 11.72
CA LEU A 103 12.96 -11.51 11.28
C LEU A 103 12.76 -11.88 9.81
N ARG A 104 13.67 -11.45 8.92
CA ARG A 104 13.66 -11.76 7.49
C ARG A 104 13.66 -13.27 7.27
N LYS A 105 14.56 -13.99 7.95
CA LYS A 105 14.65 -15.47 7.89
C LYS A 105 13.37 -16.14 8.37
N ASN A 106 12.74 -15.62 9.42
CA ASN A 106 11.48 -16.16 9.94
C ASN A 106 10.31 -15.98 8.96
N ILE A 107 10.29 -14.89 8.19
CA ILE A 107 9.19 -14.58 7.25
C ILE A 107 9.40 -15.29 5.90
N LEU A 108 10.61 -15.26 5.34
CA LEU A 108 10.90 -15.73 3.98
C LEU A 108 11.53 -17.13 3.93
N GLY A 109 11.97 -17.66 5.08
CA GLY A 109 12.73 -18.91 5.14
C GLY A 109 14.22 -18.74 4.81
N GLU A 110 15.05 -19.70 5.24
CA GLU A 110 16.51 -19.64 5.08
C GLU A 110 16.99 -19.73 3.63
N GLU A 111 16.21 -20.36 2.74
CA GLU A 111 16.56 -20.57 1.31
C GLU A 111 16.49 -19.27 0.48
N SER A 112 15.82 -18.23 0.99
CA SER A 112 15.75 -16.90 0.37
C SER A 112 16.99 -16.03 0.58
N ALA A 113 17.95 -16.50 1.39
CA ALA A 113 19.18 -15.78 1.69
C ALA A 113 20.30 -16.07 0.68
N ASP A 114 20.18 -17.12 -0.13
CA ASP A 114 21.22 -17.53 -1.10
C ASP A 114 21.09 -16.83 -2.48
N GLU A 115 19.99 -16.13 -2.76
CA GLU A 115 19.81 -15.38 -4.03
C GLU A 115 20.14 -13.89 -3.93
N GLU A 116 20.43 -13.35 -2.75
CA GLU A 116 20.90 -11.96 -2.58
C GLU A 116 22.16 -11.91 -1.69
N GLY A 117 23.33 -11.94 -2.32
CA GLY A 117 24.57 -11.44 -1.73
C GLY A 117 25.50 -12.49 -1.10
N SER A 118 26.07 -13.36 -1.92
CA SER A 118 27.27 -14.14 -1.57
C SER A 118 28.58 -13.39 -1.88
N ASP A 119 28.62 -12.06 -1.75
CA ASP A 119 29.84 -11.24 -1.86
C ASP A 119 30.42 -10.83 -0.49
N ALA A 120 30.55 -11.81 0.39
CA ALA A 120 31.59 -11.74 1.43
C ALA A 120 32.85 -12.45 0.91
N ALA A 121 33.39 -11.94 -0.22
CA ALA A 121 34.68 -12.35 -0.75
C ALA A 121 35.78 -11.93 0.25
N SER A 122 36.30 -12.93 0.96
CA SER A 122 37.64 -12.93 1.52
C SER A 122 38.62 -12.39 0.47
N GLY A 123 39.35 -11.33 0.81
CA GLY A 123 40.25 -10.65 -0.11
C GLY A 123 41.24 -11.59 -0.81
N ASP A 124 41.31 -11.41 -2.13
CA ASP A 124 42.53 -11.53 -2.90
C ASP A 124 42.50 -10.42 -3.95
N GLU A 125 43.63 -9.73 -4.08
CA GLU A 125 43.82 -8.62 -5.00
C GLU A 125 43.84 -9.17 -6.44
N ASP A 126 42.81 -8.87 -7.25
CA ASP A 126 43.01 -8.76 -8.70
C ASP A 126 42.06 -7.73 -9.30
N ASP A 127 42.65 -6.92 -10.16
CA ASP A 127 42.19 -5.69 -10.79
C ASP A 127 41.42 -6.05 -12.07
N ASP A 128 40.08 -6.08 -12.01
CA ASP A 128 39.21 -6.11 -13.18
C ASP A 128 38.09 -5.07 -13.00
N GLU A 129 38.26 -3.92 -13.66
CA GLU A 129 37.23 -2.88 -13.85
C GLU A 129 36.09 -3.45 -14.71
N GLU A 130 35.09 -4.09 -14.08
CA GLU A 130 33.77 -4.29 -14.69
C GLU A 130 32.91 -3.07 -14.35
N GLU A 131 32.59 -2.25 -15.37
CA GLU A 131 31.57 -1.20 -15.27
C GLU A 131 30.21 -1.88 -15.05
N ASP A 132 29.76 -1.93 -13.80
CA ASP A 132 28.37 -2.21 -13.44
C ASP A 132 27.50 -1.08 -14.01
N ASP A 133 26.84 -1.33 -15.14
CA ASP A 133 25.75 -0.50 -15.68
C ASP A 133 24.54 -0.61 -14.74
N ASP A 134 24.57 0.10 -13.62
CA ASP A 134 23.39 0.35 -12.79
C ASP A 134 22.37 1.16 -13.60
N ASP A 135 21.34 0.50 -14.14
CA ASP A 135 20.19 1.13 -14.80
C ASP A 135 19.42 1.99 -13.78
N ASP A 136 19.77 3.27 -13.70
CA ASP A 136 19.10 4.26 -12.85
C ASP A 136 17.69 4.55 -13.37
N GLU A 137 16.69 3.82 -12.87
CA GLU A 137 15.27 4.09 -13.13
C GLU A 137 14.78 5.40 -12.49
N THR A 138 15.60 6.06 -11.66
CA THR A 138 15.26 7.33 -11.05
C THR A 138 15.85 8.46 -11.88
N GLU A 139 15.03 9.35 -12.43
CA GLU A 139 15.49 10.52 -13.19
C GLU A 139 16.20 11.59 -12.32
N THR A 140 16.84 11.19 -11.21
CA THR A 140 17.43 12.03 -10.18
C THR A 140 18.50 12.96 -10.77
N ASN A 141 19.30 12.46 -11.72
CA ASN A 141 20.28 13.27 -12.46
C ASN A 141 19.63 14.37 -13.31
N LEU A 142 18.52 14.08 -14.00
CA LEU A 142 17.77 15.07 -14.80
C LEU A 142 17.15 16.15 -13.91
N VAL A 143 16.61 15.76 -12.74
CA VAL A 143 16.04 16.70 -11.78
C VAL A 143 17.10 17.65 -11.22
N ASN A 144 18.29 17.13 -10.89
CA ASN A 144 19.40 17.93 -10.39
C ASN A 144 19.96 18.88 -11.45
N LEU A 145 20.01 18.44 -12.70
CA LEU A 145 20.41 19.29 -13.83
C LEU A 145 19.44 20.47 -14.00
N ARG A 146 18.13 20.21 -14.03
CA ARG A 146 17.09 21.27 -14.15
C ARG A 146 17.08 22.30 -13.02
N ARG A 147 17.64 21.98 -11.85
CA ARG A 147 17.78 22.95 -10.75
C ARG A 147 19.01 23.85 -10.89
N THR A 148 20.00 23.41 -11.68
CA THR A 148 21.32 24.04 -11.76
C THR A 148 21.44 24.98 -12.96
N ILE A 149 20.71 24.71 -14.05
CA ILE A 149 20.54 25.59 -15.23
C ILE A 149 19.24 26.38 -15.15
#